data_AF-A0A924TU83-F1
#
_entry.id   AF-A0A924TU83-F1
#
_cell.length_a   1.000
_cell.length_b   1.000
_cell.length_c   1.000
_cell.angle_alpha   90.00
_cell.angle_beta   90.00
_cell.angle_gamma   90.00
#
_symmetry.space_group_name_H-M   'P 1'
#
loop_
_entity.id
_entity.type
_entity.pdbx_description
1 polymer ?
#
loop_
_entity_poly.entity_id
_entity_poly.type
_entity_poly.pdbx_seq_one_letter_code
_entity_poly.pdbx_strand_id
1 'polypeptide(L)'
;MTDPIRDPAQAQHRPSLPSAPADAPPPVPRAAASLIVLRDAPRGMEVLMLRRAERPGDQNGGATVFPGGLLDKSDRGHYERCSGLDDAAASARLGLASDGLHYWVAAVRECFEEAGLLFATDASGAMVDLHALPADEVVALRRALHANQTGMAEVCDRFNVRLATDRLAYYAHWITPKGLPKIFDTRFFVTEAPAGQTAQEDTTETVEQLWLTPAEAVARARDLKLMNVTEITLKHLGTFGRAADVVAWARAQASIPLNRPRVGQSARGRTPVNLGDWAYAELGRLDPEGRGTSSVELKPGVPVWLSPRVLRVTADNGSMMTGPGTNAYFIGAPGSDDWALLDPGPDDSGHVAALLAAAPGRITRVLVTHTHKDHSPAAAAIVAATGAASYGRVANHPEWQDTAFQPDHVLTDGDVLQLGEGVTLRAVHTPGHASNHLCFLLEEEKLLFTGDHLMQGSTVAINPPDGDMAVYLRSLEKLLAEDLDWLAPGHGFLIDEPHAVVKKTIAHRLGREAKVLAALSSLSAGAPVTE
;
A
#
# COMPACT_ATOMS: atom_id res chain seq x y z
N MET A 1 -9.74 49.58 -13.97
CA MET A 1 -10.13 48.17 -14.16
C MET A 1 -8.94 47.34 -13.72
N THR A 2 -9.02 46.85 -12.50
CA THR A 2 -7.94 46.18 -11.76
C THR A 2 -7.97 44.70 -12.06
N ASP A 3 -6.82 44.17 -12.48
CA ASP A 3 -6.51 42.75 -12.62
C ASP A 3 -6.98 41.95 -11.39
N PRO A 4 -7.76 40.87 -11.56
CA PRO A 4 -8.01 39.95 -10.48
C PRO A 4 -6.77 39.07 -10.29
N ILE A 5 -5.93 39.53 -9.37
CA ILE A 5 -5.05 38.78 -8.46
C ILE A 5 -5.08 37.26 -8.71
N ARG A 6 -4.01 36.74 -9.31
CA ARG A 6 -3.58 35.34 -9.13
C ARG A 6 -3.53 35.07 -7.62
N ASP A 7 -4.39 34.20 -7.12
CA ASP A 7 -4.26 33.66 -5.77
C ASP A 7 -3.00 32.78 -5.71
N PRO A 8 -1.94 33.17 -4.98
CA PRO A 8 -0.69 32.42 -4.95
C PRO A 8 -0.77 31.11 -4.14
N ALA A 9 -1.93 30.79 -3.55
CA ALA A 9 -2.05 29.73 -2.55
C ALA A 9 -2.28 28.29 -3.10
N GLN A 10 -2.44 28.08 -4.41
CA GLN A 10 -2.81 26.75 -4.94
C GLN A 10 -1.88 26.14 -6.00
N ALA A 11 -0.88 26.88 -6.50
CA ALA A 11 0.13 26.29 -7.38
C ALA A 11 1.19 25.59 -6.52
N GLN A 12 1.12 24.26 -6.39
CA GLN A 12 2.23 23.48 -5.86
C GLN A 12 3.50 23.84 -6.66
N HIS A 13 4.56 24.26 -5.97
CA HIS A 13 5.81 24.67 -6.62
C HIS A 13 6.34 23.53 -7.49
N ARG A 14 6.66 23.81 -8.75
CA ARG A 14 7.27 22.84 -9.67
C ARG A 14 8.50 22.24 -9.00
N PRO A 15 8.59 20.92 -8.82
CA PRO A 15 9.76 20.31 -8.22
C PRO A 15 10.98 20.57 -9.13
N SER A 16 12.08 21.01 -8.53
CA SER A 16 13.37 21.06 -9.22
C SER A 16 13.88 19.64 -9.45
N LEU A 17 14.71 19.45 -10.47
CA LEU A 17 15.50 18.22 -10.59
C LEU A 17 16.31 18.03 -9.29
N PRO A 18 16.43 16.79 -8.78
CA PRO A 18 17.05 16.55 -7.49
C PRO A 18 18.47 17.10 -7.46
N SER A 19 18.71 18.11 -6.61
CA SER A 19 20.02 18.41 -6.07
C SER A 19 20.23 17.55 -4.81
N ALA A 20 21.47 17.13 -4.57
CA ALA A 20 21.81 16.30 -3.41
C ALA A 20 21.37 16.98 -2.10
N PRO A 21 20.67 16.29 -1.18
CA PRO A 21 20.38 16.85 0.14
C PRO A 21 21.62 16.74 1.06
N ALA A 22 21.92 17.83 1.76
CA ALA A 22 22.56 17.89 3.07
C ALA A 22 21.45 18.24 4.10
N ASP A 23 21.44 17.97 5.40
CA ASP A 23 22.42 17.50 6.38
C ASP A 23 21.66 16.82 7.54
N ALA A 24 21.69 15.48 7.62
CA ALA A 24 21.58 14.67 8.84
C ALA A 24 21.58 13.18 8.44
N PRO A 25 22.33 12.30 9.12
CA PRO A 25 22.24 10.87 8.86
C PRO A 25 20.82 10.37 9.17
N PRO A 26 20.23 9.49 8.33
CA PRO A 26 18.90 8.97 8.58
C PRO A 26 18.87 8.22 9.93
N PRO A 27 17.77 8.29 10.69
CA PRO A 27 17.65 7.60 11.97
C PRO A 27 17.81 6.09 11.75
N VAL A 28 18.68 5.46 12.55
CA VAL A 28 18.88 4.01 12.52
C VAL A 28 17.61 3.32 13.04
N PRO A 29 16.99 2.41 12.26
CA PRO A 29 15.84 1.64 12.72
C PRO A 29 16.16 0.82 13.98
N ARG A 30 15.29 0.89 14.96
CA ARG A 30 15.38 0.13 16.22
C ARG A 30 14.62 -1.16 16.07
N ALA A 31 15.30 -2.30 16.19
CA ALA A 31 14.67 -3.60 16.11
C ALA A 31 13.72 -3.82 17.30
N ALA A 32 12.53 -4.33 17.01
CA ALA A 32 11.50 -4.62 17.99
C ALA A 32 10.77 -5.92 17.66
N ALA A 33 10.14 -6.52 18.67
CA ALA A 33 9.29 -7.68 18.53
C ALA A 33 7.98 -7.47 19.31
N SER A 34 6.86 -7.94 18.75
CA SER A 34 5.55 -7.90 19.40
C SER A 34 4.84 -9.24 19.27
N LEU A 35 4.12 -9.63 20.32
CA LEU A 35 3.39 -10.89 20.38
C LEU A 35 1.87 -10.64 20.44
N ILE A 36 1.18 -11.07 19.39
CA ILE A 36 -0.27 -11.10 19.33
C ILE A 36 -0.73 -12.39 20.02
N VAL A 37 -1.37 -12.26 21.18
CA VAL A 37 -1.90 -13.39 21.94
C VAL A 37 -3.40 -13.49 21.73
N LEU A 38 -3.86 -14.67 21.31
CA LEU A 38 -5.25 -14.95 20.96
C LEU A 38 -5.87 -15.97 21.91
N ARG A 39 -7.17 -15.89 22.15
CA ARG A 39 -7.92 -16.97 22.80
C ARG A 39 -9.31 -17.09 22.21
N ASP A 40 -9.87 -18.30 22.21
CA ASP A 40 -11.27 -18.50 21.84
C ASP A 40 -12.15 -18.36 23.09
N ALA A 41 -13.20 -17.53 22.99
CA ALA A 41 -14.19 -17.33 24.05
C ALA A 41 -15.61 -17.53 23.49
N PRO A 42 -16.65 -17.67 24.34
CA PRO A 42 -18.03 -17.86 23.87
C PRO A 42 -18.56 -16.75 22.95
N ARG A 43 -17.98 -15.54 23.01
CA ARG A 43 -18.33 -14.39 22.17
C ARG A 43 -17.55 -14.32 20.85
N GLY A 44 -16.61 -15.25 20.64
CA GLY A 44 -15.69 -15.28 19.50
C GLY A 44 -14.22 -15.25 19.95
N MET A 45 -13.32 -15.25 18.97
CA MET A 45 -11.89 -15.08 19.19
C MET A 45 -11.62 -13.69 19.80
N GLU A 46 -10.90 -13.65 20.91
CA GLU A 46 -10.44 -12.46 21.60
C GLU A 46 -8.92 -12.30 21.44
N VAL A 47 -8.46 -11.05 21.44
CA VAL A 47 -7.06 -10.65 21.37
C VAL A 47 -6.67 -9.94 22.66
N LEU A 48 -5.50 -10.26 23.19
CA LEU A 48 -4.94 -9.54 24.33
C LEU A 48 -4.40 -8.18 23.87
N MET A 49 -4.92 -7.13 24.49
CA MET A 49 -4.55 -5.75 24.24
C MET A 49 -4.06 -5.09 25.53
N LEU A 50 -3.01 -4.27 25.42
CA LEU A 50 -2.44 -3.48 26.52
C LEU A 50 -2.66 -1.99 26.27
N ARG A 51 -3.15 -1.25 27.26
CA ARG A 51 -3.21 0.21 27.20
C ARG A 51 -1.99 0.82 27.87
N ARG A 52 -1.16 1.53 27.11
CA ARG A 52 0.06 2.17 27.62
C ARG A 52 -0.26 3.35 28.53
N ALA A 53 0.55 3.53 29.56
CA ALA A 53 0.48 4.72 30.41
C ALA A 53 0.65 6.02 29.61
N GLU A 54 -0.10 7.05 30.01
CA GLU A 54 0.09 8.40 29.47
C GLU A 54 1.36 9.01 30.07
N ARG A 55 2.34 9.33 29.21
CA ARG A 55 3.58 10.01 29.60
C ARG A 55 3.66 11.36 28.85
N PRO A 56 3.94 12.48 29.53
CA PRO A 56 4.08 13.78 28.88
C PRO A 56 5.14 13.74 27.77
N GLY A 57 4.76 14.14 26.55
CA GLY A 57 5.66 14.15 25.38
C GLY A 57 5.80 12.81 24.63
N ASP A 58 5.15 11.73 25.09
CA ASP A 58 5.04 10.49 24.32
C ASP A 58 3.77 10.51 23.45
N GLN A 59 3.95 10.66 22.13
CA GLN A 59 2.84 10.66 21.18
C GLN A 59 2.05 9.33 21.18
N ASN A 60 2.66 8.24 21.66
CA ASN A 60 2.04 6.93 21.78
C ASN A 60 1.48 6.66 23.19
N GLY A 61 1.56 7.61 24.12
CA GLY A 61 0.92 7.52 25.44
C GLY A 61 -0.59 7.31 25.31
N GLY A 62 -1.15 6.46 26.16
CA GLY A 62 -2.57 6.09 26.13
C GLY A 62 -2.99 5.19 24.97
N ALA A 63 -2.07 4.80 24.07
CA ALA A 63 -2.39 3.92 22.95
C ALA A 63 -2.64 2.48 23.41
N THR A 64 -3.57 1.81 22.74
CA THR A 64 -3.83 0.39 22.92
C THR A 64 -3.02 -0.41 21.88
N VAL A 65 -2.18 -1.32 22.36
CA VAL A 65 -1.17 -2.06 21.59
C VAL A 65 -1.18 -3.55 21.94
N PHE A 66 -0.41 -4.35 21.20
CA PHE A 66 -0.07 -5.72 21.60
C PHE A 66 1.16 -5.70 22.50
N PRO A 67 1.36 -6.70 23.38
CA PRO A 67 2.60 -6.85 24.13
C PRO A 67 3.83 -6.83 23.22
N GLY A 68 4.85 -6.06 23.58
CA GLY A 68 6.06 -5.96 22.76
C GLY A 68 6.92 -4.72 22.98
N GLY A 69 8.19 -4.86 22.61
CA GLY A 69 9.19 -3.83 22.84
C GLY A 69 10.45 -4.03 21.99
N LEU A 70 11.52 -3.35 22.41
CA LEU A 70 12.80 -3.40 21.72
C LEU A 70 13.50 -4.73 21.98
N LEU A 71 14.29 -5.20 21.01
CA LEU A 71 15.20 -6.30 21.27
C LEU A 71 16.24 -5.87 22.31
N ASP A 72 16.48 -6.71 23.32
CA ASP A 72 17.52 -6.50 24.31
C ASP A 72 18.73 -7.40 24.02
N LYS A 73 19.93 -7.01 24.49
CA LYS A 73 21.14 -7.83 24.31
C LYS A 73 21.04 -9.18 25.03
N SER A 74 20.30 -9.25 26.13
CA SER A 74 20.09 -10.47 26.92
C SER A 74 19.20 -11.52 26.22
N ASP A 75 18.49 -11.13 25.17
CA ASP A 75 17.68 -12.06 24.36
C ASP A 75 18.54 -12.93 23.41
N ARG A 76 19.85 -12.67 23.31
CA ARG A 76 20.78 -13.33 22.39
C ARG A 76 21.68 -14.34 23.10
N GLY A 77 22.07 -15.41 22.38
CA GLY A 77 23.15 -16.31 22.79
C GLY A 77 22.75 -17.46 23.72
N HIS A 78 21.45 -17.68 23.90
CA HIS A 78 20.90 -18.72 24.77
C HIS A 78 19.85 -19.59 24.05
N TYR A 79 20.05 -19.80 22.75
CA TYR A 79 19.09 -20.46 21.85
C TYR A 79 18.92 -21.96 22.14
N GLU A 80 19.87 -22.58 22.83
CA GLU A 80 19.76 -23.94 23.37
C GLU A 80 18.64 -24.09 24.41
N ARG A 81 18.11 -22.98 24.94
CA ARG A 81 16.94 -22.93 25.83
C ARG A 81 15.61 -22.77 25.07
N CYS A 82 15.63 -22.70 23.74
CA CYS A 82 14.44 -22.62 22.90
C CYS A 82 14.00 -24.01 22.44
N SER A 83 12.70 -24.20 22.23
CA SER A 83 12.10 -25.45 21.76
C SER A 83 11.70 -25.34 20.28
N GLY A 84 12.05 -26.38 19.51
CA GLY A 84 11.55 -26.65 18.16
C GLY A 84 11.90 -25.67 17.03
N LEU A 85 12.65 -24.60 17.32
CA LEU A 85 13.15 -23.65 16.32
C LEU A 85 14.61 -23.30 16.62
N ASP A 86 15.50 -23.51 15.66
CA ASP A 86 16.89 -23.07 15.74
C ASP A 86 17.09 -21.69 15.07
N ASP A 87 18.26 -21.09 15.31
CA ASP A 87 18.57 -19.76 14.78
C ASP A 87 18.68 -19.73 13.25
N ALA A 88 19.16 -20.81 12.63
CA ALA A 88 19.28 -20.87 11.17
C ALA A 88 17.90 -20.82 10.50
N ALA A 89 16.95 -21.61 11.01
CA ALA A 89 15.57 -21.62 10.54
C ALA A 89 14.86 -20.28 10.83
N ALA A 90 15.04 -19.71 12.03
CA ALA A 90 14.48 -18.41 12.37
C ALA A 90 15.04 -17.28 11.49
N SER A 91 16.35 -17.26 11.27
CA SER A 91 17.04 -16.28 10.41
C SER A 91 16.57 -16.39 8.96
N ALA A 92 16.50 -17.61 8.42
CA ALA A 92 15.94 -17.85 7.09
C ALA A 92 14.49 -17.37 6.99
N ARG A 93 13.67 -17.62 8.02
CA ARG A 93 12.27 -17.18 8.08
C ARG A 93 12.11 -15.66 8.09
N LEU A 94 13.03 -14.93 8.73
CA LEU A 94 13.02 -13.47 8.80
C LEU A 94 13.79 -12.78 7.65
N GLY A 95 14.50 -13.55 6.83
CA GLY A 95 15.40 -13.01 5.79
C GLY A 95 16.65 -12.34 6.37
N LEU A 96 17.18 -12.87 7.48
CA LEU A 96 18.38 -12.38 8.16
C LEU A 96 19.56 -13.34 7.95
N ALA A 97 20.78 -12.82 8.08
CA ALA A 97 22.00 -13.63 7.97
C ALA A 97 22.22 -14.55 9.19
N SER A 98 21.88 -14.06 10.39
CA SER A 98 21.97 -14.77 11.66
C SER A 98 21.09 -14.07 12.70
N ASP A 99 20.96 -14.70 13.89
CA ASP A 99 20.31 -14.15 15.08
C ASP A 99 18.80 -13.86 14.89
N GLY A 100 18.15 -14.55 13.97
CA GLY A 100 16.71 -14.46 13.80
C GLY A 100 15.93 -14.91 15.03
N LEU A 101 16.44 -15.89 15.79
CA LEU A 101 15.75 -16.39 16.98
C LEU A 101 15.69 -15.36 18.11
N HIS A 102 16.58 -14.35 18.07
CA HIS A 102 16.55 -13.16 18.93
C HIS A 102 15.15 -12.53 18.99
N TYR A 103 14.46 -12.43 17.84
CA TYR A 103 13.13 -11.82 17.78
C TYR A 103 12.05 -12.65 18.48
N TRP A 104 12.15 -13.98 18.43
CA TRP A 104 11.22 -14.86 19.15
C TRP A 104 11.43 -14.75 20.66
N VAL A 105 12.69 -14.77 21.12
CA VAL A 105 13.01 -14.61 22.54
C VAL A 105 12.51 -13.27 23.06
N ALA A 106 12.77 -12.18 22.32
CA ALA A 106 12.27 -10.86 22.67
C ALA A 106 10.74 -10.82 22.75
N ALA A 107 10.01 -11.43 21.79
CA ALA A 107 8.55 -11.49 21.83
C ALA A 107 8.01 -12.22 23.07
N VAL A 108 8.67 -13.31 23.48
CA VAL A 108 8.30 -14.04 24.71
C VAL A 108 8.64 -13.22 25.96
N ARG A 109 9.83 -12.61 26.01
CA ARG A 109 10.27 -11.75 27.12
C ARG A 109 9.29 -10.60 27.36
N GLU A 110 9.02 -9.81 26.33
CA GLU A 110 8.14 -8.64 26.40
C GLU A 110 6.71 -9.05 26.83
N CYS A 111 6.20 -10.18 26.33
CA CYS A 111 4.89 -10.68 26.76
C CYS A 111 4.89 -11.12 28.24
N PHE A 112 5.97 -11.72 28.72
CA PHE A 112 6.07 -12.09 30.13
C PHE A 112 6.22 -10.86 31.04
N GLU A 113 7.00 -9.87 30.63
CA GLU A 113 7.14 -8.59 31.34
C GLU A 113 5.80 -7.88 31.44
N GLU A 114 5.18 -7.55 30.30
CA GLU A 114 4.02 -6.66 30.22
C GLU A 114 2.68 -7.35 30.50
N ALA A 115 2.56 -8.64 30.13
CA ALA A 115 1.31 -9.39 30.22
C ALA A 115 1.32 -10.53 31.25
N GLY A 116 2.48 -10.90 31.79
CA GLY A 116 2.60 -12.00 32.75
C GLY A 116 2.32 -13.37 32.16
N LEU A 117 2.31 -13.50 30.83
CA LEU A 117 2.14 -14.77 30.14
C LEU A 117 3.52 -15.31 29.74
N LEU A 118 3.85 -16.51 30.22
CA LEU A 118 5.12 -17.16 29.92
C LEU A 118 4.92 -18.26 28.88
N PHE A 119 5.48 -18.05 27.69
CA PHE A 119 5.50 -19.04 26.62
C PHE A 119 6.71 -19.95 26.76
N ALA A 120 6.59 -20.93 27.65
CA ALA A 120 7.63 -21.92 27.90
C ALA A 120 7.04 -23.31 28.13
N THR A 121 7.83 -24.35 27.84
CA THR A 121 7.51 -25.75 28.10
C THR A 121 8.35 -26.30 29.25
N ASP A 122 7.75 -27.19 30.04
CA ASP A 122 8.46 -27.97 31.04
C ASP A 122 9.33 -29.09 30.41
N ALA A 123 9.96 -29.91 31.26
CA ALA A 123 10.79 -31.04 30.82
C ALA A 123 10.02 -32.13 30.04
N SER A 124 8.69 -32.18 30.16
CA SER A 124 7.83 -33.09 29.38
C SER A 124 7.45 -32.54 28.01
N GLY A 125 7.74 -31.25 27.76
CA GLY A 125 7.32 -30.54 26.55
C GLY A 125 5.91 -29.97 26.62
N ALA A 126 5.24 -30.05 27.77
CA ALA A 126 3.94 -29.43 28.02
C ALA A 126 4.11 -27.94 28.36
N MET A 127 3.14 -27.10 28.03
CA MET A 127 3.16 -25.68 28.39
C MET A 127 3.19 -25.53 29.92
N VAL A 128 4.03 -24.62 30.41
CA VAL A 128 4.18 -24.40 31.85
C VAL A 128 2.90 -23.81 32.46
N ASP A 129 2.50 -24.35 33.60
CA ASP A 129 1.48 -23.76 34.46
C ASP A 129 2.14 -22.80 35.45
N LEU A 130 1.93 -21.50 35.27
CA LEU A 130 2.49 -20.47 36.15
C LEU A 130 1.93 -20.53 37.57
N HIS A 131 0.71 -21.06 37.77
CA HIS A 131 0.14 -21.20 39.11
C HIS A 131 0.80 -22.32 39.92
N ALA A 132 1.52 -23.23 39.26
CA ALA A 132 2.31 -24.28 39.90
C ALA A 132 3.72 -23.80 40.30
N LEU A 133 4.14 -22.61 39.86
CA LEU A 133 5.44 -22.01 40.22
C LEU A 133 5.33 -21.12 41.48
N PRO A 134 6.44 -20.88 42.20
CA PRO A 134 6.45 -19.95 43.34
C PRO A 134 6.09 -18.52 42.88
N ALA A 135 4.93 -18.03 43.32
CA ALA A 135 4.37 -16.76 42.85
C ALA A 135 5.26 -15.55 43.15
N ASP A 136 5.96 -15.56 44.29
CA ASP A 136 6.91 -14.53 44.69
C ASP A 136 8.14 -14.50 43.77
N GLU A 137 8.65 -15.67 43.37
CA GLU A 137 9.75 -15.76 42.40
C GLU A 137 9.32 -15.30 41.00
N VAL A 138 8.12 -15.67 40.55
CA VAL A 138 7.57 -15.20 39.26
C VAL A 138 7.49 -13.67 39.25
N VAL A 139 6.94 -13.06 40.31
CA VAL A 139 6.85 -11.60 40.42
C VAL A 139 8.24 -10.95 40.49
N ALA A 140 9.18 -11.53 41.25
CA ALA A 140 10.54 -11.01 41.37
C ALA A 140 11.29 -11.03 40.02
N LEU A 141 11.20 -12.14 39.28
CA LEU A 141 11.85 -12.27 37.97
C LEU A 141 11.21 -11.34 36.93
N ARG A 142 9.89 -11.20 36.90
CA ARG A 142 9.21 -10.22 36.03
C ARG A 142 9.70 -8.80 36.29
N ARG A 143 9.82 -8.39 37.56
CA ARG A 143 10.35 -7.06 37.92
C ARG A 143 11.82 -6.90 37.54
N ALA A 144 12.64 -7.93 37.72
CA ALA A 144 14.05 -7.89 37.37
C ALA A 144 14.26 -7.78 35.84
N LEU A 145 13.45 -8.50 35.05
CA LEU A 145 13.46 -8.38 33.58
C LEU A 145 13.10 -6.95 33.15
N HIS A 146 12.01 -6.42 33.70
CA HIS A 146 11.57 -5.06 33.42
C HIS A 146 12.64 -4.00 33.76
N ALA A 147 13.38 -4.21 34.85
CA ALA A 147 14.48 -3.35 35.26
C ALA A 147 15.79 -3.60 34.47
N ASN A 148 15.78 -4.47 33.46
CA ASN A 148 16.96 -4.94 32.70
C ASN A 148 18.09 -5.49 33.60
N GLN A 149 17.73 -6.13 34.70
CA GLN A 149 18.66 -6.71 35.68
C GLN A 149 18.93 -8.20 35.45
N THR A 150 18.08 -8.86 34.65
CA THR A 150 18.21 -10.27 34.27
C THR A 150 17.74 -10.47 32.83
N GLY A 151 17.83 -11.71 32.32
CA GLY A 151 17.36 -12.08 30.99
C GLY A 151 16.59 -13.41 31.02
N MET A 152 16.03 -13.80 29.88
CA MET A 152 15.22 -15.02 29.79
C MET A 152 16.01 -16.31 30.08
N ALA A 153 17.34 -16.29 29.98
CA ALA A 153 18.17 -17.43 30.36
C ALA A 153 18.03 -17.77 31.86
N GLU A 154 18.04 -16.78 32.74
CA GLU A 154 17.85 -16.99 34.18
C GLU A 154 16.42 -17.49 34.48
N VAL A 155 15.41 -16.99 33.78
CA VAL A 155 14.02 -17.47 33.92
C VAL A 155 13.92 -18.96 33.56
N CYS A 156 14.55 -19.36 32.45
CA CYS A 156 14.60 -20.75 32.04
C CYS A 156 15.30 -21.62 33.08
N ASP A 157 16.45 -21.16 33.61
CA ASP A 157 17.26 -21.92 34.56
C ASP A 157 16.55 -22.04 35.92
N ARG A 158 15.91 -20.96 36.40
CA ARG A 158 15.17 -20.92 37.68
C ARG A 158 13.95 -21.83 37.69
N PHE A 159 13.18 -21.81 36.62
CA PHE A 159 11.95 -22.61 36.53
C PHE A 159 12.16 -23.96 35.84
N ASN A 160 13.38 -24.26 35.39
CA ASN A 160 13.71 -25.46 34.61
C ASN A 160 12.77 -25.63 33.40
N VAL A 161 12.62 -24.55 32.63
CA VAL A 161 11.75 -24.49 31.44
C VAL A 161 12.54 -24.14 30.18
N ARG A 162 11.94 -24.40 29.02
CA ARG A 162 12.46 -24.02 27.71
C ARG A 162 11.47 -23.10 27.00
N LEU A 163 11.93 -22.06 26.33
CA LEU A 163 11.05 -21.12 25.63
C LEU A 163 10.34 -21.82 24.46
N ALA A 164 9.02 -21.70 24.40
CA ALA A 164 8.15 -22.39 23.44
C ALA A 164 8.12 -21.67 22.07
N THR A 165 9.30 -21.37 21.52
CA THR A 165 9.44 -20.58 20.29
C THR A 165 8.80 -21.21 19.06
N ASP A 166 8.72 -22.55 19.02
CA ASP A 166 8.01 -23.32 18.00
C ASP A 166 6.50 -23.08 17.98
N ARG A 167 5.91 -22.61 19.09
CA ARG A 167 4.47 -22.29 19.21
C ARG A 167 4.12 -20.92 18.63
N LEU A 168 5.10 -20.02 18.52
CA LEU A 168 4.92 -18.70 17.93
C LEU A 168 5.06 -18.74 16.41
N ALA A 169 4.06 -18.21 15.69
CA ALA A 169 4.12 -18.07 14.24
C ALA A 169 4.51 -16.63 13.85
N TYR A 170 5.43 -16.49 12.89
CA TYR A 170 5.77 -15.17 12.35
C TYR A 170 4.59 -14.63 11.53
N TYR A 171 4.10 -13.44 11.88
CA TYR A 171 2.81 -12.91 11.41
C TYR A 171 2.96 -11.69 10.49
N ALA A 172 3.73 -10.67 10.87
CA ALA A 172 3.88 -9.46 10.07
C ALA A 172 5.24 -8.77 10.27
N HIS A 173 5.64 -7.97 9.28
CA HIS A 173 6.80 -7.08 9.36
C HIS A 173 6.36 -5.65 9.15
N TRP A 174 6.60 -4.77 10.12
CA TRP A 174 6.30 -3.36 10.00
C TRP A 174 7.50 -2.51 10.32
N ILE A 175 7.67 -1.44 9.56
CA ILE A 175 8.64 -0.40 9.87
C ILE A 175 7.96 0.96 9.87
N THR A 176 8.36 1.78 10.83
CA THR A 176 7.81 3.13 10.99
C THR A 176 8.01 3.95 9.69
N PRO A 177 7.03 4.79 9.29
CA PRO A 177 7.17 5.69 8.14
C PRO A 177 8.43 6.55 8.21
N LYS A 178 9.00 6.88 7.04
CA LYS A 178 10.07 7.88 6.94
C LYS A 178 9.56 9.26 7.43
N GLY A 179 10.50 10.15 7.74
CA GLY A 179 10.21 11.51 8.23
C GLY A 179 9.85 11.59 9.72
N LEU A 180 9.77 10.44 10.42
CA LEU A 180 9.57 10.39 11.87
C LEU A 180 10.92 10.30 12.61
N PRO A 181 11.05 10.94 13.80
CA PRO A 181 12.32 11.02 14.53
C PRO A 181 12.77 9.68 15.12
N LYS A 182 11.83 8.76 15.36
CA LYS A 182 12.11 7.41 15.86
C LYS A 182 11.56 6.41 14.86
N ILE A 183 12.43 5.54 14.35
CA ILE A 183 12.04 4.46 13.44
C ILE A 183 12.14 3.14 14.19
N PHE A 184 11.01 2.44 14.32
CA PHE A 184 10.94 1.08 14.83
C PHE A 184 10.78 0.11 13.67
N ASP A 185 11.58 -0.96 13.67
CA ASP A 185 11.53 -2.11 12.77
C ASP A 185 11.01 -3.32 13.56
N THR A 186 9.69 -3.52 13.51
CA THR A 186 8.96 -4.43 14.39
C THR A 186 8.55 -5.70 13.67
N ARG A 187 8.92 -6.85 14.24
CA ARG A 187 8.46 -8.18 13.83
C ARG A 187 7.31 -8.61 14.73
N PHE A 188 6.17 -8.94 14.15
CA PHE A 188 5.00 -9.42 14.88
C PHE A 188 4.93 -10.94 14.81
N PHE A 189 4.67 -11.55 15.96
CA PHE A 189 4.40 -12.97 16.12
C PHE A 189 2.98 -13.17 16.61
N VAL A 190 2.40 -14.35 16.37
CA VAL A 190 1.06 -14.70 16.83
C VAL A 190 1.06 -16.09 17.46
N THR A 191 0.28 -16.26 18.53
CA THR A 191 0.09 -17.53 19.22
C THR A 191 -1.23 -17.56 19.99
N GLU A 192 -1.66 -18.75 20.36
CA GLU A 192 -2.76 -18.96 21.31
C GLU A 192 -2.27 -18.74 22.74
N ALA A 193 -3.12 -18.20 23.61
CA ALA A 193 -2.85 -18.02 25.03
C ALA A 193 -2.54 -19.37 25.71
N PRO A 194 -1.53 -19.45 26.56
CA PRO A 194 -1.20 -20.69 27.24
C PRO A 194 -2.32 -21.08 28.20
N ALA A 195 -2.79 -22.33 28.09
CA ALA A 195 -3.83 -22.85 28.95
C ALA A 195 -3.40 -22.76 30.43
N GLY A 196 -4.34 -22.38 31.30
CA GLY A 196 -4.10 -22.29 32.73
C GLY A 196 -3.35 -21.02 33.18
N GLN A 197 -2.95 -20.12 32.28
CA GLN A 197 -2.38 -18.83 32.69
C GLN A 197 -3.41 -17.71 32.57
N THR A 198 -3.37 -16.77 33.51
CA THR A 198 -4.17 -15.54 33.47
C THR A 198 -3.24 -14.36 33.23
N ALA A 199 -3.57 -13.52 32.23
CA ALA A 199 -2.83 -12.30 31.99
C ALA A 199 -2.90 -11.37 33.22
N GLN A 200 -1.77 -10.77 33.59
CA GLN A 200 -1.65 -9.88 34.74
C GLN A 200 -0.90 -8.62 34.38
N GLU A 201 -1.47 -7.47 34.73
CA GLU A 201 -0.92 -6.13 34.47
C GLU A 201 0.44 -5.94 35.15
N ASP A 202 1.35 -5.28 34.44
CA ASP A 202 2.44 -4.55 35.08
C ASP A 202 1.90 -3.20 35.58
N THR A 203 2.09 -2.89 36.85
CA THR A 203 1.61 -1.65 37.49
C THR A 203 2.37 -0.39 37.06
N THR A 204 3.36 -0.50 36.18
CA THR A 204 4.35 0.55 35.90
C THR A 204 4.24 1.13 34.49
N GLU A 205 4.04 0.30 33.46
CA GLU A 205 3.97 0.74 32.06
C GLU A 205 2.61 0.55 31.37
N THR A 206 1.81 -0.40 31.87
CA THR A 206 0.47 -0.70 31.36
C THR A 206 -0.57 -0.27 32.37
N VAL A 207 -1.59 0.45 31.92
CA VAL A 207 -2.68 0.94 32.79
C VAL A 207 -3.85 -0.05 32.82
N GLU A 208 -3.99 -0.84 31.76
CA GLU A 208 -5.15 -1.70 31.58
C GLU A 208 -4.83 -2.86 30.62
N GLN A 209 -5.26 -4.06 30.99
CA GLN A 209 -5.29 -5.24 30.14
C GLN A 209 -6.70 -5.56 29.68
N LEU A 210 -6.85 -5.77 28.36
CA LEU A 210 -8.15 -5.93 27.72
C LEU A 210 -8.14 -7.19 26.85
N TRP A 211 -9.06 -8.11 27.11
CA TRP A 211 -9.43 -9.15 26.16
C TRP A 211 -10.62 -8.67 25.35
N LEU A 212 -10.41 -8.43 24.06
CA LEU A 212 -11.42 -7.89 23.15
C LEU A 212 -11.51 -8.74 21.90
N THR A 213 -12.72 -8.93 21.38
CA THR A 213 -12.83 -9.40 20.00
C THR A 213 -12.24 -8.34 19.06
N PRO A 214 -11.68 -8.73 17.89
CA PRO A 214 -11.16 -7.75 16.94
C PRO A 214 -12.20 -6.69 16.54
N ALA A 215 -13.48 -7.09 16.43
CA ALA A 215 -14.60 -6.20 16.12
C ALA A 215 -14.85 -5.17 17.23
N GLU A 216 -14.80 -5.58 18.50
CA GLU A 216 -14.91 -4.65 19.63
C GLU A 216 -13.75 -3.67 19.68
N ALA A 217 -12.52 -4.15 19.45
CA ALA A 217 -11.32 -3.32 19.53
C ALA A 217 -11.31 -2.18 18.50
N VAL A 218 -11.81 -2.42 17.28
CA VAL A 218 -11.89 -1.38 16.22
C VAL A 218 -13.20 -0.57 16.27
N ALA A 219 -14.14 -0.91 17.15
CA ALA A 219 -15.42 -0.21 17.23
C ALA A 219 -15.23 1.22 17.77
N ARG A 220 -15.71 2.21 17.01
CA ARG A 220 -15.66 3.64 17.41
C ARG A 220 -16.24 3.91 18.80
N ALA A 221 -17.26 3.16 19.19
CA ALA A 221 -17.92 3.31 20.50
C ALA A 221 -17.01 2.98 21.70
N ARG A 222 -15.86 2.33 21.49
CA ARG A 222 -14.88 2.04 22.55
C ARG A 222 -13.84 3.13 22.75
N ASP A 223 -13.73 4.08 21.81
CA ASP A 223 -12.82 5.23 21.89
C ASP A 223 -11.35 4.84 22.22
N LEU A 224 -10.90 3.70 21.70
CA LEU A 224 -9.51 3.26 21.87
C LEU A 224 -8.59 4.05 20.94
N LYS A 225 -7.48 4.56 21.48
CA LYS A 225 -6.41 5.14 20.68
C LYS A 225 -5.59 4.02 20.05
N LEU A 226 -5.94 3.63 18.83
CA LEU A 226 -5.21 2.61 18.06
C LEU A 226 -4.15 3.24 17.16
N MET A 227 -2.97 2.63 17.13
CA MET A 227 -1.98 2.91 16.10
C MET A 227 -2.41 2.27 14.77
N ASN A 228 -1.99 2.83 13.63
CA ASN A 228 -2.32 2.29 12.31
C ASN A 228 -1.99 0.79 12.15
N VAL A 229 -0.81 0.36 12.61
CA VAL A 229 -0.42 -1.06 12.59
C VAL A 229 -1.38 -1.93 13.41
N THR A 230 -1.81 -1.45 14.58
CA THR A 230 -2.74 -2.17 15.45
C THR A 230 -4.12 -2.28 14.80
N GLU A 231 -4.64 -1.19 14.26
CA GLU A 231 -5.96 -1.16 13.61
C GLU A 231 -6.01 -2.08 12.37
N ILE A 232 -5.00 -2.02 11.50
CA ILE A 232 -4.91 -2.88 10.31
C ILE A 232 -4.78 -4.35 10.72
N THR A 233 -3.98 -4.64 11.74
CA THR A 233 -3.82 -5.99 12.27
C THR A 233 -5.14 -6.53 12.82
N LEU A 234 -5.87 -5.76 13.62
CA LEU A 234 -7.17 -6.14 14.18
C LEU A 234 -8.22 -6.37 13.09
N LYS A 235 -8.28 -5.51 12.07
CA LYS A 235 -9.17 -5.71 10.91
C LYS A 235 -8.89 -7.03 10.20
N HIS A 236 -7.61 -7.39 10.01
CA HIS A 236 -7.24 -8.67 9.42
C HIS A 236 -7.60 -9.85 10.32
N LEU A 237 -7.30 -9.77 11.62
CA LEU A 237 -7.68 -10.79 12.61
C LEU A 237 -9.21 -11.01 12.64
N GLY A 238 -10.00 -9.95 12.46
CA GLY A 238 -11.46 -10.03 12.40
C GLY A 238 -12.01 -10.81 11.20
N THR A 239 -11.18 -11.23 10.24
CA THR A 239 -11.58 -12.11 9.14
C THR A 239 -11.57 -13.61 9.54
N PHE A 240 -11.02 -13.94 10.71
CA PHE A 240 -10.91 -15.30 11.22
C PHE A 240 -11.92 -15.57 12.34
N GLY A 241 -12.39 -16.81 12.43
CA GLY A 241 -13.33 -17.24 13.47
C GLY A 241 -12.68 -17.80 14.74
N ARG A 242 -11.47 -18.36 14.64
CA ARG A 242 -10.76 -19.04 15.75
C ARG A 242 -9.28 -18.69 15.78
N ALA A 243 -8.70 -18.70 16.98
CA ALA A 243 -7.29 -18.43 17.19
C ALA A 243 -6.36 -19.37 16.40
N ALA A 244 -6.67 -20.66 16.40
CA ALA A 244 -5.91 -21.67 15.66
C ALA A 244 -5.84 -21.41 14.15
N ASP A 245 -6.91 -20.86 13.56
CA ASP A 245 -6.96 -20.56 12.12
C ASP A 245 -6.01 -19.40 11.76
N VAL A 246 -5.84 -18.41 12.64
CA VAL A 246 -4.87 -17.32 12.47
C VAL A 246 -3.44 -17.86 12.52
N VAL A 247 -3.13 -18.70 13.51
CA VAL A 247 -1.79 -19.30 13.67
C VAL A 247 -1.45 -20.17 12.46
N ALA A 248 -2.39 -20.98 11.99
CA ALA A 248 -2.22 -21.80 10.79
C ALA A 248 -1.98 -20.93 9.54
N TRP A 249 -2.76 -19.87 9.37
CA TRP A 249 -2.58 -18.91 8.26
C TRP A 249 -1.18 -18.28 8.29
N ALA A 250 -0.71 -17.84 9.46
CA ALA A 250 0.61 -17.21 9.62
C ALA A 250 1.75 -18.18 9.29
N ARG A 251 1.64 -19.45 9.69
CA ARG A 251 2.61 -20.51 9.35
C ARG A 251 2.63 -20.83 7.85
N ALA A 252 1.49 -20.76 7.19
CA ALA A 252 1.36 -21.07 5.76
C ALA A 252 1.95 -19.99 4.83
N GLN A 253 2.21 -18.78 5.33
CA GLN A 253 2.79 -17.72 4.50
C GLN A 253 4.19 -18.09 4.04
N ALA A 254 4.47 -18.14 2.74
CA ALA A 254 5.82 -18.41 2.23
C ALA A 254 6.77 -17.23 2.50
N SER A 255 6.27 -16.01 2.39
CA SER A 255 7.00 -14.76 2.60
C SER A 255 6.11 -13.74 3.31
N ILE A 256 6.71 -12.89 4.14
CA ILE A 256 6.01 -11.79 4.82
C ILE A 256 6.60 -10.47 4.31
N PRO A 257 5.81 -9.64 3.60
CA PRO A 257 6.31 -8.39 3.05
C PRO A 257 6.60 -7.38 4.17
N LEU A 258 7.60 -6.52 3.94
CA LEU A 258 7.85 -5.36 4.78
C LEU A 258 6.79 -4.29 4.55
N ASN A 259 5.99 -4.02 5.57
CA ASN A 259 5.00 -2.95 5.56
C ASN A 259 5.64 -1.66 6.09
N ARG A 260 5.93 -0.71 5.19
CA ARG A 260 6.31 0.66 5.57
C ARG A 260 5.21 1.61 5.13
N PRO A 261 4.29 2.03 6.01
CA PRO A 261 3.28 3.00 5.63
C PRO A 261 3.94 4.32 5.20
N ARG A 262 3.26 5.03 4.31
CA ARG A 262 3.58 6.40 3.92
C ARG A 262 2.64 7.33 4.67
N VAL A 263 2.99 8.60 4.78
CA VAL A 263 2.13 9.62 5.38
C VAL A 263 1.87 10.67 4.34
N GLY A 264 0.61 11.04 4.15
CA GLY A 264 0.21 12.17 3.31
C GLY A 264 -0.83 13.04 3.99
N GLN A 265 -1.40 13.99 3.25
CA GLN A 265 -2.41 14.94 3.73
C GLN A 265 -3.79 14.60 3.16
N SER A 266 -4.78 14.51 4.05
CA SER A 266 -6.21 14.51 3.71
C SER A 266 -6.90 15.74 4.31
N ALA A 267 -8.20 15.89 4.06
CA ALA A 267 -9.01 16.91 4.76
C ALA A 267 -9.00 16.75 6.29
N ARG A 268 -8.63 15.58 6.83
CA ARG A 268 -8.52 15.31 8.27
C ARG A 268 -7.10 15.46 8.81
N GLY A 269 -6.16 15.93 7.98
CA GLY A 269 -4.75 16.12 8.31
C GLY A 269 -3.87 14.94 7.92
N ARG A 270 -2.76 14.74 8.66
CA ARG A 270 -1.77 13.70 8.39
C ARG A 270 -2.42 12.32 8.46
N THR A 271 -2.40 11.60 7.34
CA THR A 271 -3.08 10.32 7.16
C THR A 271 -2.06 9.25 6.78
N PRO A 272 -1.99 8.13 7.50
CA PRO A 272 -1.19 6.99 7.09
C PRO A 272 -1.80 6.31 5.85
N VAL A 273 -0.95 5.89 4.94
CA VAL A 273 -1.31 5.19 3.70
C VAL A 273 -0.49 3.90 3.67
N ASN A 274 -1.19 2.76 3.61
CA ASN A 274 -0.61 1.44 3.72
C ASN A 274 -0.32 0.84 2.33
N LEU A 275 0.51 -0.20 2.31
CA LEU A 275 0.75 -0.97 1.09
C LEU A 275 -0.59 -1.52 0.57
N GLY A 276 -0.89 -1.27 -0.71
CA GLY A 276 -2.17 -1.64 -1.34
C GLY A 276 -3.23 -0.54 -1.36
N ASP A 277 -3.07 0.53 -0.57
CA ASP A 277 -3.90 1.73 -0.71
C ASP A 277 -3.56 2.47 -2.01
N TRP A 278 -4.56 3.06 -2.67
CA TRP A 278 -4.42 3.68 -3.99
C TRP A 278 -3.33 4.76 -4.07
N ALA A 279 -3.28 5.65 -3.08
CA ALA A 279 -2.29 6.72 -3.05
C ALA A 279 -0.86 6.24 -2.70
N TYR A 280 -0.69 4.96 -2.30
CA TYR A 280 0.57 4.48 -1.73
C TYR A 280 1.73 4.72 -2.70
N ALA A 281 1.67 4.17 -3.90
CA ALA A 281 2.75 4.21 -4.90
C ALA A 281 3.15 5.66 -5.25
N GLU A 282 2.17 6.49 -5.58
CA GLU A 282 2.37 7.91 -5.89
C GLU A 282 3.05 8.67 -4.75
N LEU A 283 2.61 8.49 -3.49
CA LEU A 283 3.19 9.21 -2.35
C LEU A 283 4.69 8.99 -2.19
N GLY A 284 5.23 7.81 -2.51
CA GLY A 284 6.67 7.58 -2.38
C GLY A 284 7.47 8.08 -3.56
N ARG A 285 6.80 8.37 -4.69
CA ARG A 285 7.40 9.16 -5.77
C ARG A 285 7.42 10.64 -5.41
N LEU A 286 6.31 11.16 -4.88
CA LEU A 286 6.16 12.60 -4.59
C LEU A 286 6.85 13.04 -3.29
N ASP A 287 6.95 12.15 -2.31
CA ASP A 287 7.52 12.42 -1.00
C ASP A 287 8.40 11.25 -0.52
N PRO A 288 9.54 11.01 -1.21
CA PRO A 288 10.43 9.88 -0.91
C PRO A 288 11.05 9.93 0.49
N GLU A 289 11.08 11.11 1.11
CA GLU A 289 11.60 11.36 2.46
C GLU A 289 10.53 11.30 3.56
N GLY A 290 9.24 11.16 3.20
CA GLY A 290 8.13 11.02 4.14
C GLY A 290 7.83 12.27 4.97
N ARG A 291 8.00 13.46 4.39
CA ARG A 291 7.68 14.74 5.06
C ARG A 291 6.19 14.86 5.41
N GLY A 292 5.34 14.15 4.69
CA GLY A 292 3.89 14.16 4.80
C GLY A 292 3.28 15.41 4.18
N THR A 293 3.80 15.87 3.04
CA THR A 293 3.32 17.08 2.35
C THR A 293 2.39 16.79 1.17
N SER A 294 2.48 15.60 0.59
CA SER A 294 1.69 15.21 -0.58
C SER A 294 0.29 14.75 -0.20
N SER A 295 -0.70 15.00 -1.07
CA SER A 295 -2.08 14.62 -0.78
C SER A 295 -2.32 13.12 -0.97
N VAL A 296 -3.22 12.56 -0.16
CA VAL A 296 -3.71 11.18 -0.30
C VAL A 296 -5.00 11.09 -1.12
N GLU A 297 -5.46 12.24 -1.65
CA GLU A 297 -6.72 12.40 -2.38
C GLU A 297 -6.44 13.00 -3.76
N LEU A 298 -7.13 12.53 -4.79
CA LEU A 298 -7.22 13.23 -6.07
C LEU A 298 -8.28 14.31 -5.94
N LYS A 299 -7.85 15.58 -5.96
CA LYS A 299 -8.74 16.73 -5.85
C LYS A 299 -8.97 17.31 -7.24
N PRO A 300 -10.22 17.31 -7.76
CA PRO A 300 -10.51 17.86 -9.07
C PRO A 300 -10.02 19.31 -9.22
N GLY A 301 -9.48 19.62 -10.40
CA GLY A 301 -8.96 20.95 -10.76
C GLY A 301 -7.65 21.35 -10.07
N VAL A 302 -7.16 20.59 -9.08
CA VAL A 302 -5.93 20.92 -8.36
C VAL A 302 -4.72 20.34 -9.10
N PRO A 303 -3.75 21.18 -9.51
CA PRO A 303 -2.53 20.70 -10.17
C PRO A 303 -1.62 19.95 -9.20
N VAL A 304 -1.15 18.77 -9.61
CA VAL A 304 -0.19 17.94 -8.86
C VAL A 304 1.01 17.62 -9.74
N TRP A 305 2.20 18.05 -9.34
CA TRP A 305 3.44 17.70 -10.02
C TRP A 305 3.84 16.26 -9.70
N LEU A 306 3.94 15.42 -10.73
CA LEU A 306 4.34 14.01 -10.62
C LEU A 306 5.85 13.81 -10.83
N SER A 307 6.46 14.75 -11.53
CA SER A 307 7.89 14.93 -11.71
C SER A 307 8.16 16.35 -12.22
N PRO A 308 9.42 16.78 -12.39
CA PRO A 308 9.71 18.05 -13.06
C PRO A 308 9.18 18.15 -14.51
N ARG A 309 8.85 17.02 -15.15
CA ARG A 309 8.34 16.93 -16.54
C ARG A 309 6.83 16.75 -16.64
N VAL A 310 6.16 16.33 -15.57
CA VAL A 310 4.77 15.89 -15.62
C VAL A 310 3.94 16.57 -14.54
N LEU A 311 2.90 17.28 -14.96
CA LEU A 311 1.86 17.84 -14.09
C LEU A 311 0.52 17.18 -14.41
N ARG A 312 -0.21 16.72 -13.39
CA ARG A 312 -1.56 16.18 -13.53
C ARG A 312 -2.60 17.18 -13.05
N VAL A 313 -3.73 17.25 -13.76
CA VAL A 313 -4.97 17.89 -13.31
C VAL A 313 -6.11 16.89 -13.50
N THR A 314 -6.85 16.58 -12.44
CA THR A 314 -7.97 15.63 -12.50
C THR A 314 -9.30 16.38 -12.73
N ALA A 315 -10.17 15.86 -13.57
CA ALA A 315 -11.50 16.42 -13.85
C ALA A 315 -12.51 16.09 -12.74
N ASP A 316 -13.55 16.91 -12.59
CA ASP A 316 -14.64 16.70 -11.61
C ASP A 316 -15.77 15.85 -12.21
N ASN A 317 -15.40 14.71 -12.80
CA ASN A 317 -16.32 13.78 -13.45
C ASN A 317 -16.30 12.40 -12.78
N GLY A 318 -16.02 12.35 -11.48
CA GLY A 318 -15.89 11.10 -10.72
C GLY A 318 -17.16 10.24 -10.74
N SER A 319 -16.99 8.94 -10.98
CA SER A 319 -18.08 7.97 -11.11
C SER A 319 -17.58 6.53 -10.93
N MET A 320 -18.48 5.55 -11.04
CA MET A 320 -18.10 4.14 -11.09
C MET A 320 -17.17 3.79 -12.28
N MET A 321 -17.23 4.57 -13.36
CA MET A 321 -16.43 4.33 -14.57
C MET A 321 -15.10 5.10 -14.56
N THR A 322 -15.11 6.33 -14.05
CA THR A 322 -13.99 7.28 -14.07
C THR A 322 -13.23 7.36 -12.74
N GLY A 323 -13.64 6.56 -11.74
CA GLY A 323 -13.06 6.60 -10.41
C GLY A 323 -13.14 8.01 -9.79
N PRO A 324 -12.03 8.57 -9.28
CA PRO A 324 -11.99 9.94 -8.78
C PRO A 324 -12.12 11.04 -9.85
N GLY A 325 -12.05 10.68 -11.14
CA GLY A 325 -12.11 11.60 -12.29
C GLY A 325 -11.07 11.26 -13.36
N THR A 326 -11.18 11.88 -14.54
CA THR A 326 -10.20 11.75 -15.62
C THR A 326 -8.95 12.56 -15.33
N ASN A 327 -7.78 11.97 -15.52
CA ASN A 327 -6.50 12.62 -15.38
C ASN A 327 -6.03 13.20 -16.71
N ALA A 328 -5.90 14.52 -16.77
CA ALA A 328 -5.18 15.21 -17.82
C ALA A 328 -3.71 15.42 -17.41
N TYR A 329 -2.77 15.25 -18.35
CA TYR A 329 -1.34 15.36 -18.08
C TYR A 329 -0.68 16.41 -18.96
N PHE A 330 -0.02 17.39 -18.33
CA PHE A 330 0.93 18.26 -19.01
C PHE A 330 2.31 17.59 -19.03
N ILE A 331 2.93 17.54 -20.21
CA ILE A 331 4.23 16.89 -20.44
C ILE A 331 5.14 17.88 -21.16
N GLY A 332 6.32 18.13 -20.62
CA GLY A 332 7.27 19.10 -21.20
C GLY A 332 8.60 19.16 -20.45
N ALA A 333 9.59 19.79 -21.08
CA ALA A 333 10.94 19.85 -20.50
C ALA A 333 11.00 20.77 -19.25
N PRO A 334 11.84 20.44 -18.25
CA PRO A 334 12.22 21.34 -17.16
C PRO A 334 12.58 22.74 -17.68
N GLY A 335 11.86 23.77 -17.23
CA GLY A 335 12.08 25.17 -17.66
C GLY A 335 11.54 25.56 -19.04
N SER A 336 10.92 24.65 -19.81
CA SER A 336 10.33 24.97 -21.11
C SER A 336 9.08 25.85 -21.00
N ASP A 337 8.94 26.78 -21.94
CA ASP A 337 7.72 27.57 -22.17
C ASP A 337 6.65 26.79 -22.94
N ASP A 338 7.01 25.69 -23.61
CA ASP A 338 6.10 24.89 -24.44
C ASP A 338 5.83 23.52 -23.82
N TRP A 339 4.55 23.14 -23.84
CA TRP A 339 4.02 21.93 -23.19
C TRP A 339 3.01 21.22 -24.09
N ALA A 340 2.95 19.89 -23.96
CA ALA A 340 1.87 19.09 -24.49
C ALA A 340 0.84 18.80 -23.39
N LEU A 341 -0.45 18.78 -23.75
CA LEU A 341 -1.54 18.33 -22.89
C LEU A 341 -2.08 17.00 -23.41
N LEU A 342 -2.03 15.96 -22.59
CA LEU A 342 -2.57 14.64 -22.88
C LEU A 342 -3.91 14.43 -22.16
N ASP A 343 -4.92 13.96 -22.90
CA ASP A 343 -6.28 13.68 -22.47
C ASP A 343 -6.93 14.86 -21.74
N PRO A 344 -7.34 15.92 -22.49
CA PRO A 344 -7.90 17.14 -21.90
C PRO A 344 -9.24 16.92 -21.18
N GLY A 345 -9.82 15.71 -21.25
CA GLY A 345 -10.94 15.32 -20.41
C GLY A 345 -12.32 15.57 -21.04
N PRO A 346 -13.39 15.51 -20.23
CA PRO A 346 -14.74 15.81 -20.69
C PRO A 346 -14.89 17.30 -21.06
N ASP A 347 -15.86 17.62 -21.91
CA ASP A 347 -16.23 19.01 -22.25
C ASP A 347 -17.00 19.64 -21.08
N ASP A 348 -16.26 19.93 -20.01
CA ASP A 348 -16.71 20.69 -18.85
C ASP A 348 -15.95 22.02 -18.79
N SER A 349 -16.70 23.13 -18.83
CA SER A 349 -16.12 24.47 -18.83
C SER A 349 -15.27 24.78 -17.59
N GLY A 350 -15.62 24.22 -16.42
CA GLY A 350 -14.85 24.38 -15.20
C GLY A 350 -13.50 23.67 -15.28
N HIS A 351 -13.50 22.46 -15.82
CA HIS A 351 -12.28 21.68 -16.06
C HIS A 351 -11.39 22.33 -17.13
N VAL A 352 -11.95 22.77 -18.26
CA VAL A 352 -11.19 23.48 -19.31
C VAL A 352 -10.53 24.74 -18.73
N ALA A 353 -11.24 25.52 -17.92
CA ALA A 353 -10.67 26.67 -17.25
C ALA A 353 -9.56 26.29 -16.27
N ALA A 354 -9.72 25.19 -15.52
CA ALA A 354 -8.69 24.68 -14.61
C ALA A 354 -7.42 24.24 -15.38
N LEU A 355 -7.56 23.57 -16.53
CA LEU A 355 -6.44 23.18 -17.37
C LEU A 355 -5.68 24.39 -17.91
N LEU A 356 -6.39 25.36 -18.49
CA LEU A 356 -5.77 26.58 -19.00
C LEU A 356 -5.07 27.39 -17.90
N ALA A 357 -5.63 27.42 -16.68
CA ALA A 357 -5.03 28.09 -15.54
C ALA A 357 -3.81 27.34 -14.97
N ALA A 358 -3.83 26.00 -15.01
CA ALA A 358 -2.78 25.14 -14.47
C ALA A 358 -1.59 24.93 -15.44
N ALA A 359 -1.77 25.22 -16.73
CA ALA A 359 -0.75 25.01 -17.76
C ALA A 359 0.59 25.65 -17.35
N PRO A 360 1.68 24.87 -17.24
CA PRO A 360 2.97 25.43 -16.80
C PRO A 360 3.59 26.41 -17.81
N GLY A 361 3.12 26.37 -19.06
CA GLY A 361 3.53 27.21 -20.18
C GLY A 361 2.49 27.14 -21.30
N ARG A 362 2.86 27.58 -22.51
CA ARG A 362 2.00 27.49 -23.70
C ARG A 362 1.72 26.04 -24.04
N ILE A 363 0.44 25.73 -24.22
CA ILE A 363 0.01 24.45 -24.77
C ILE A 363 0.22 24.51 -26.28
N THR A 364 1.16 23.72 -26.79
CA THR A 364 1.48 23.68 -28.23
C THR A 364 0.96 22.42 -28.91
N ARG A 365 0.64 21.39 -28.12
CA ARG A 365 0.12 20.10 -28.59
C ARG A 365 -0.99 19.61 -27.66
N VAL A 366 -2.07 19.10 -28.23
CA VAL A 366 -3.12 18.36 -27.51
C VAL A 366 -3.09 16.93 -28.01
N LEU A 367 -2.87 15.97 -27.10
CA LEU A 367 -2.77 14.55 -27.37
C LEU A 367 -4.00 13.87 -26.79
N VAL A 368 -4.52 12.87 -27.50
CA VAL A 368 -5.66 12.06 -27.05
C VAL A 368 -5.30 10.58 -27.15
N THR A 369 -5.44 9.85 -26.05
CA THR A 369 -5.25 8.40 -25.97
C THR A 369 -6.30 7.67 -26.79
N HIS A 370 -7.57 8.04 -26.61
CA HIS A 370 -8.72 7.50 -27.32
C HIS A 370 -9.93 8.43 -27.20
N THR A 371 -10.98 8.15 -27.97
CA THR A 371 -12.10 9.06 -28.17
C THR A 371 -13.30 8.80 -27.24
N HIS A 372 -13.13 8.12 -26.10
CA HIS A 372 -14.23 8.08 -25.13
C HIS A 372 -14.50 9.48 -24.57
N LYS A 373 -15.77 9.71 -24.20
CA LYS A 373 -16.33 11.05 -23.93
C LYS A 373 -15.76 11.74 -22.70
N ASP A 374 -15.01 11.01 -21.90
CA ASP A 374 -14.33 11.52 -20.73
C ASP A 374 -12.85 11.86 -21.00
N HIS A 375 -12.31 11.59 -22.20
CA HIS A 375 -10.92 11.86 -22.57
C HIS A 375 -10.74 12.96 -23.63
N SER A 376 -11.50 12.91 -24.74
CA SER A 376 -11.26 13.76 -25.91
C SER A 376 -12.09 15.05 -26.04
N PRO A 377 -13.33 15.18 -25.51
CA PRO A 377 -14.20 16.30 -25.90
C PRO A 377 -13.64 17.70 -25.60
N ALA A 378 -12.91 17.87 -24.49
CA ALA A 378 -12.29 19.16 -24.17
C ALA A 378 -11.17 19.58 -25.14
N ALA A 379 -10.68 18.68 -26.00
CA ALA A 379 -9.64 18.99 -26.97
C ALA A 379 -10.04 20.15 -27.89
N ALA A 380 -11.29 20.19 -28.35
CA ALA A 380 -11.77 21.25 -29.22
C ALA A 380 -11.69 22.63 -28.55
N ALA A 381 -12.10 22.72 -27.28
CA ALA A 381 -12.05 23.96 -26.52
C ALA A 381 -10.60 24.42 -26.24
N ILE A 382 -9.71 23.49 -25.88
CA ILE A 382 -8.29 23.80 -25.64
C ILE A 382 -7.60 24.23 -26.94
N VAL A 383 -7.81 23.52 -28.05
CA VAL A 383 -7.26 23.88 -29.36
C VAL A 383 -7.74 25.26 -29.79
N ALA A 384 -9.04 25.55 -29.66
CA ALA A 384 -9.59 26.87 -29.98
C ALA A 384 -8.98 28.00 -29.12
N ALA A 385 -8.72 27.73 -27.83
CA ALA A 385 -8.16 28.71 -26.91
C ALA A 385 -6.64 28.95 -27.11
N THR A 386 -5.90 27.97 -27.64
CA THR A 386 -4.42 27.97 -27.61
C THR A 386 -3.78 27.96 -28.99
N GLY A 387 -4.50 27.53 -30.02
CA GLY A 387 -3.94 27.27 -31.36
C GLY A 387 -3.04 26.04 -31.42
N ALA A 388 -3.04 25.18 -30.40
CA ALA A 388 -2.28 23.94 -30.37
C ALA A 388 -2.71 22.98 -31.48
N ALA A 389 -1.77 22.21 -32.03
CA ALA A 389 -2.09 21.11 -32.93
C ALA A 389 -2.56 19.87 -32.15
N SER A 390 -3.55 19.17 -32.68
CA SER A 390 -4.12 17.97 -32.07
C SER A 390 -3.53 16.67 -32.66
N TYR A 391 -3.32 15.68 -31.80
CA TYR A 391 -2.68 14.41 -32.10
C TYR A 391 -3.49 13.26 -31.50
N GLY A 392 -3.68 12.18 -32.26
CA GLY A 392 -4.43 11.03 -31.76
C GLY A 392 -4.86 10.11 -32.89
N ARG A 393 -5.97 9.39 -32.67
CA ARG A 393 -6.57 8.48 -33.65
C ARG A 393 -8.09 8.50 -33.55
N VAL A 394 -8.77 8.23 -34.65
CA VAL A 394 -10.22 8.02 -34.69
C VAL A 394 -10.54 6.53 -34.55
N ALA A 395 -11.62 6.21 -33.85
CA ALA A 395 -12.08 4.83 -33.68
C ALA A 395 -12.65 4.27 -34.99
N ASN A 396 -12.51 2.97 -35.19
CA ASN A 396 -13.12 2.24 -36.31
C ASN A 396 -14.65 2.21 -36.20
N HIS A 397 -15.17 2.28 -34.98
CA HIS A 397 -16.59 2.21 -34.64
C HIS A 397 -16.97 3.46 -33.81
N PRO A 398 -17.91 4.30 -34.28
CA PRO A 398 -18.22 5.58 -33.64
C PRO A 398 -19.08 5.46 -32.38
N GLU A 399 -19.64 4.29 -32.09
CA GLU A 399 -20.55 4.08 -30.97
C GLU A 399 -19.84 4.37 -29.64
N TRP A 400 -20.47 5.22 -28.82
CA TRP A 400 -19.94 5.66 -27.52
C TRP A 400 -18.66 6.51 -27.57
N GLN A 401 -18.16 6.79 -28.77
CA GLN A 401 -17.02 7.67 -29.01
C GLN A 401 -17.47 9.12 -29.20
N ASP A 402 -16.54 10.04 -29.02
CA ASP A 402 -16.59 11.42 -29.46
C ASP A 402 -16.22 11.47 -30.95
N THR A 403 -17.25 11.63 -31.78
CA THR A 403 -17.08 11.72 -33.24
C THR A 403 -16.61 13.10 -33.70
N ALA A 404 -16.65 14.11 -32.83
CA ALA A 404 -16.23 15.47 -33.16
C ALA A 404 -14.71 15.62 -33.15
N PHE A 405 -13.99 14.79 -32.38
CA PHE A 405 -12.54 14.77 -32.38
C PHE A 405 -11.99 14.25 -33.72
N GLN A 406 -11.30 15.13 -34.44
CA GLN A 406 -10.58 14.82 -35.68
C GLN A 406 -9.15 15.37 -35.52
N PRO A 407 -8.13 14.52 -35.28
CA PRO A 407 -6.80 15.00 -34.99
C PRO A 407 -6.15 15.62 -36.23
N ASP A 408 -5.41 16.72 -36.05
CA ASP A 408 -4.57 17.32 -37.10
C ASP A 408 -3.47 16.34 -37.54
N HIS A 409 -2.99 15.52 -36.61
CA HIS A 409 -1.96 14.51 -36.83
C HIS A 409 -2.42 13.14 -36.32
N VAL A 410 -2.60 12.19 -37.23
CA VAL A 410 -2.90 10.79 -36.89
C VAL A 410 -1.62 10.08 -36.47
N LEU A 411 -1.62 9.50 -35.28
CA LEU A 411 -0.48 8.76 -34.73
C LEU A 411 -0.60 7.24 -34.96
N THR A 412 0.55 6.59 -35.11
CA THR A 412 0.71 5.15 -35.27
C THR A 412 1.63 4.55 -34.22
N ASP A 413 1.75 3.23 -34.19
CA ASP A 413 2.61 2.54 -33.23
C ASP A 413 4.08 2.92 -33.45
N GLY A 414 4.76 3.36 -32.39
CA GLY A 414 6.18 3.73 -32.44
C GLY A 414 6.46 5.16 -32.87
N ASP A 415 5.46 5.97 -33.23
CA ASP A 415 5.67 7.39 -33.55
C ASP A 415 6.25 8.14 -32.35
N VAL A 416 7.24 8.99 -32.61
CA VAL A 416 7.97 9.72 -31.57
C VAL A 416 7.70 11.21 -31.67
N LEU A 417 7.27 11.80 -30.56
CA LEU A 417 7.07 13.24 -30.40
C LEU A 417 8.17 13.80 -29.52
N GLN A 418 8.98 14.69 -30.08
CA GLN A 418 9.96 15.45 -29.30
C GLN A 418 9.30 16.71 -28.72
N LEU A 419 9.22 16.76 -27.39
CA LEU A 419 8.52 17.83 -26.64
C LEU A 419 9.49 18.83 -25.99
N GLY A 420 10.78 18.71 -26.29
CA GLY A 420 11.85 19.56 -25.75
C GLY A 420 13.11 18.75 -25.53
N GLU A 421 14.17 19.40 -25.06
CA GLU A 421 15.42 18.71 -24.72
C GLU A 421 15.17 17.69 -23.58
N GLY A 422 15.49 16.42 -23.85
CA GLY A 422 15.35 15.33 -22.87
C GLY A 422 13.90 15.03 -22.47
N VAL A 423 12.95 15.23 -23.39
CA VAL A 423 11.55 14.79 -23.27
C VAL A 423 11.09 14.17 -24.58
N THR A 424 11.20 12.84 -24.62
CA THR A 424 10.80 11.99 -25.74
C THR A 424 9.52 11.26 -25.38
N LEU A 425 8.43 11.54 -26.11
CA LEU A 425 7.14 10.89 -25.93
C LEU A 425 6.83 9.96 -27.11
N ARG A 426 6.89 8.65 -26.89
CA ARG A 426 6.61 7.63 -27.91
C ARG A 426 5.19 7.10 -27.81
N ALA A 427 4.46 7.10 -28.91
CA ALA A 427 3.14 6.49 -29.01
C ALA A 427 3.26 4.96 -29.08
N VAL A 428 2.43 4.25 -28.32
CA VAL A 428 2.31 2.80 -28.33
C VAL A 428 0.86 2.46 -28.60
N HIS A 429 0.55 1.89 -29.78
CA HIS A 429 -0.81 1.53 -30.15
C HIS A 429 -1.26 0.30 -29.37
N THR A 430 -2.22 0.46 -28.47
CA THR A 430 -2.69 -0.59 -27.57
C THR A 430 -4.20 -0.80 -27.74
N PRO A 431 -4.65 -1.25 -28.93
CA PRO A 431 -6.06 -1.46 -29.19
C PRO A 431 -6.64 -2.56 -28.29
N GLY A 432 -7.96 -2.61 -28.21
CA GLY A 432 -8.69 -3.64 -27.51
C GLY A 432 -9.72 -3.07 -26.56
N HIS A 433 -9.38 -2.03 -25.78
CA HIS A 433 -10.38 -1.23 -25.07
C HIS A 433 -11.19 -0.38 -26.05
N ALA A 434 -10.48 0.39 -26.87
CA ALA A 434 -10.97 1.05 -28.06
C ALA A 434 -9.98 0.77 -29.21
N SER A 435 -10.46 0.72 -30.44
CA SER A 435 -9.61 0.39 -31.61
C SER A 435 -8.53 1.46 -31.88
N ASN A 436 -8.80 2.69 -31.46
CA ASN A 436 -7.90 3.84 -31.59
C ASN A 436 -6.98 4.08 -30.38
N HIS A 437 -7.04 3.23 -29.36
CA HIS A 437 -6.35 3.50 -28.10
C HIS A 437 -4.81 3.52 -28.24
N LEU A 438 -4.21 4.61 -27.77
CA LEU A 438 -2.77 4.81 -27.65
C LEU A 438 -2.38 4.95 -26.17
N CYS A 439 -1.35 4.22 -25.76
CA CYS A 439 -0.53 4.62 -24.62
C CYS A 439 0.58 5.56 -25.10
N PHE A 440 1.13 6.36 -24.20
CA PHE A 440 2.28 7.22 -24.48
C PHE A 440 3.39 6.96 -23.49
N LEU A 441 4.58 6.61 -23.96
CA LEU A 441 5.76 6.38 -23.11
C LEU A 441 6.62 7.63 -23.05
N LEU A 442 6.78 8.21 -21.87
CA LEU A 442 7.85 9.17 -21.59
C LEU A 442 9.13 8.39 -21.30
N GLU A 443 10.03 8.33 -22.27
CA GLU A 443 11.18 7.42 -22.25
C GLU A 443 12.15 7.72 -21.11
N GLU A 444 12.42 9.00 -20.85
CA GLU A 444 13.39 9.42 -19.82
C GLU A 444 12.93 9.11 -18.39
N GLU A 445 11.64 8.91 -18.16
CA GLU A 445 11.07 8.56 -16.85
C GLU A 445 10.50 7.14 -16.80
N LYS A 446 10.63 6.37 -17.88
CA LYS A 446 10.02 5.04 -18.04
C LYS A 446 8.56 5.01 -17.57
N LEU A 447 7.85 6.09 -17.87
CA LEU A 447 6.49 6.37 -17.41
C LEU A 447 5.53 6.21 -18.58
N LEU A 448 4.66 5.20 -18.50
CA LEU A 448 3.65 4.96 -19.51
C LEU A 448 2.33 5.62 -19.11
N PHE A 449 1.91 6.63 -19.86
CA PHE A 449 0.54 7.14 -19.81
C PHE A 449 -0.37 6.10 -20.46
N THR A 450 -1.24 5.50 -19.67
CA THR A 450 -1.96 4.28 -20.07
C THR A 450 -3.39 4.53 -20.53
N GLY A 451 -3.91 5.76 -20.39
CA GLY A 451 -5.33 6.04 -20.64
C GLY A 451 -6.20 5.01 -19.93
N ASP A 452 -7.10 4.38 -20.69
CA ASP A 452 -7.97 3.30 -20.24
C ASP A 452 -7.49 1.91 -20.68
N HIS A 453 -6.21 1.78 -21.02
CA HIS A 453 -5.64 0.45 -21.23
C HIS A 453 -5.41 -0.28 -19.90
N LEU A 454 -4.93 0.45 -18.89
CA LEU A 454 -4.70 -0.01 -17.52
C LEU A 454 -5.05 1.12 -16.55
N MET A 455 -5.91 0.83 -15.57
CA MET A 455 -6.37 1.79 -14.57
C MET A 455 -6.15 1.25 -13.15
N GLN A 456 -6.11 2.15 -12.17
CA GLN A 456 -5.96 1.74 -10.78
C GLN A 456 -7.29 1.24 -10.21
N GLY A 457 -7.28 0.08 -9.55
CA GLY A 457 -8.41 -0.42 -8.76
C GLY A 457 -9.48 -1.22 -9.51
N SER A 458 -9.53 -1.18 -10.84
CA SER A 458 -10.51 -1.94 -11.64
C SER A 458 -9.94 -2.44 -12.98
N THR A 459 -10.67 -3.34 -13.62
CA THR A 459 -10.40 -3.76 -15.00
C THR A 459 -11.29 -2.99 -15.95
N VAL A 460 -10.74 -2.56 -17.09
CA VAL A 460 -11.46 -1.74 -18.08
C VAL A 460 -12.59 -2.48 -18.79
N ALA A 461 -13.60 -1.76 -19.26
CA ALA A 461 -14.65 -2.36 -20.10
C ALA A 461 -14.11 -2.64 -21.50
N ILE A 462 -14.44 -3.79 -22.10
CA ILE A 462 -14.03 -4.16 -23.45
C ILE A 462 -15.30 -4.49 -24.23
N ASN A 463 -15.83 -3.51 -24.98
CA ASN A 463 -17.16 -3.58 -25.58
C ASN A 463 -17.09 -3.67 -27.11
N PRO A 464 -17.48 -4.81 -27.72
CA PRO A 464 -17.61 -4.92 -29.17
C PRO A 464 -18.67 -3.96 -29.75
N PRO A 465 -18.58 -3.58 -31.04
CA PRO A 465 -17.60 -4.06 -32.01
C PRO A 465 -16.24 -3.37 -31.95
N ASP A 466 -16.11 -2.22 -31.27
CA ASP A 466 -14.83 -1.50 -31.22
C ASP A 466 -13.79 -2.17 -30.31
N GLY A 467 -14.25 -2.61 -29.13
CA GLY A 467 -13.44 -3.34 -28.18
C GLY A 467 -13.35 -4.83 -28.51
N ASP A 468 -12.16 -5.39 -28.31
CA ASP A 468 -11.86 -6.80 -28.58
C ASP A 468 -10.91 -7.33 -27.49
N MET A 469 -11.36 -8.38 -26.79
CA MET A 469 -10.61 -8.97 -25.66
C MET A 469 -9.32 -9.65 -26.11
N ALA A 470 -9.30 -10.33 -27.26
CA ALA A 470 -8.12 -11.01 -27.75
C ALA A 470 -7.07 -9.99 -28.21
N VAL A 471 -7.51 -8.89 -28.84
CA VAL A 471 -6.64 -7.75 -29.18
C VAL A 471 -6.12 -7.08 -27.91
N TYR A 472 -6.98 -6.86 -26.90
CA TYR A 472 -6.59 -6.28 -25.62
C TYR A 472 -5.51 -7.10 -24.91
N LEU A 473 -5.66 -8.43 -24.86
CA LEU A 473 -4.65 -9.32 -24.27
C LEU A 473 -3.31 -9.25 -25.01
N ARG A 474 -3.31 -9.21 -26.35
CA ARG A 474 -2.07 -9.03 -27.14
C ARG A 474 -1.41 -7.67 -26.88
N SER A 475 -2.21 -6.61 -26.72
CA SER A 475 -1.71 -5.29 -26.36
C SER A 475 -1.07 -5.29 -24.96
N LEU A 476 -1.67 -5.97 -23.98
CA LEU A 476 -1.07 -6.16 -22.65
C LEU A 476 0.24 -6.96 -22.72
N GLU A 477 0.29 -8.04 -23.50
CA GLU A 477 1.52 -8.81 -23.71
C GLU A 477 2.63 -7.96 -24.34
N LYS A 478 2.30 -7.09 -25.29
CA LYS A 478 3.26 -6.14 -25.87
C LYS A 478 3.88 -5.23 -24.80
N LEU A 479 3.09 -4.74 -23.84
CA LEU A 479 3.58 -3.89 -22.76
C LEU A 479 4.55 -4.59 -21.80
N LEU A 480 4.60 -5.93 -21.77
CA LEU A 480 5.60 -6.66 -20.98
C LEU A 480 7.02 -6.61 -21.56
N ALA A 481 7.17 -6.17 -22.82
CA ALA A 481 8.46 -5.99 -23.47
C ALA A 481 9.03 -4.57 -23.28
N GLU A 482 8.23 -3.63 -22.77
CA GLU A 482 8.63 -2.25 -22.55
C GLU A 482 9.38 -2.11 -21.20
N ASP A 483 10.45 -1.33 -21.18
CA ASP A 483 11.20 -1.04 -19.94
C ASP A 483 10.48 0.05 -19.14
N LEU A 484 9.54 -0.36 -18.30
CA LEU A 484 8.64 0.50 -17.54
C LEU A 484 8.94 0.46 -16.04
N ASP A 485 8.98 1.65 -15.42
CA ASP A 485 9.04 1.82 -13.96
C ASP A 485 7.68 2.24 -13.38
N TRP A 486 6.86 2.95 -14.16
CA TRP A 486 5.60 3.55 -13.69
C TRP A 486 4.50 3.56 -14.74
N LEU A 487 3.24 3.51 -14.28
CA LEU A 487 2.06 3.81 -15.09
C LEU A 487 1.36 5.08 -14.58
N ALA A 488 0.97 5.95 -15.51
CA ALA A 488 0.08 7.09 -15.28
C ALA A 488 -1.28 6.80 -15.95
N PRO A 489 -2.30 6.34 -15.20
CA PRO A 489 -3.58 5.93 -15.77
C PRO A 489 -4.47 7.12 -16.13
N GLY A 490 -5.45 6.90 -17.01
CA GLY A 490 -6.56 7.83 -17.25
C GLY A 490 -7.36 8.11 -15.97
N HIS A 491 -7.42 7.14 -15.06
CA HIS A 491 -8.12 7.27 -13.78
C HIS A 491 -7.33 6.68 -12.61
N GLY A 492 -7.27 7.42 -11.49
CA GLY A 492 -6.58 7.01 -10.27
C GLY A 492 -5.17 7.57 -10.12
N PHE A 493 -4.43 7.09 -9.13
CA PHE A 493 -3.06 7.53 -8.83
C PHE A 493 -2.04 6.86 -9.76
N LEU A 494 -0.79 7.33 -9.71
CA LEU A 494 0.33 6.58 -10.29
C LEU A 494 0.41 5.16 -9.75
N ILE A 495 0.79 4.23 -10.62
CA ILE A 495 0.93 2.82 -10.31
C ILE A 495 2.40 2.41 -10.48
N ASP A 496 2.95 1.71 -9.47
CA ASP A 496 4.28 1.10 -9.52
C ASP A 496 4.20 -0.38 -9.97
N GLU A 497 5.36 -1.00 -10.14
CA GLU A 497 5.50 -2.40 -10.58
C GLU A 497 4.68 -2.73 -11.85
N PRO A 498 4.82 -1.96 -12.95
CA PRO A 498 3.97 -2.06 -14.14
C PRO A 498 3.86 -3.49 -14.68
N HIS A 499 4.96 -4.22 -14.74
CA HIS A 499 5.00 -5.61 -15.19
C HIS A 499 4.18 -6.56 -14.31
N ALA A 500 4.16 -6.36 -12.99
CA ALA A 500 3.35 -7.16 -12.08
C ALA A 500 1.86 -6.85 -12.29
N VAL A 501 1.51 -5.58 -12.51
CA VAL A 501 0.14 -5.15 -12.82
C VAL A 501 -0.35 -5.75 -14.13
N VAL A 502 0.45 -5.69 -15.20
CA VAL A 502 0.10 -6.27 -16.51
C VAL A 502 -0.13 -7.78 -16.38
N LYS A 503 0.80 -8.52 -15.74
CA LYS A 503 0.67 -9.98 -15.52
C LYS A 503 -0.57 -10.32 -14.70
N LYS A 504 -0.86 -9.56 -13.65
CA LYS A 504 -2.06 -9.74 -12.82
C LYS A 504 -3.33 -9.50 -13.63
N THR A 505 -3.36 -8.48 -14.48
CA THR A 505 -4.51 -8.19 -15.35
C THR A 505 -4.74 -9.31 -16.36
N ILE A 506 -3.70 -9.80 -17.05
CA ILE A 506 -3.78 -10.94 -17.97
C ILE A 506 -4.34 -12.17 -17.23
N ALA A 507 -3.73 -12.55 -16.10
CA ALA A 507 -4.16 -13.70 -15.31
C ALA A 507 -5.61 -13.57 -14.83
N HIS A 508 -6.04 -12.37 -14.43
CA HIS A 508 -7.41 -12.11 -14.04
C HIS A 508 -8.40 -12.34 -15.20
N ARG A 509 -8.10 -11.82 -16.40
CA ARG A 509 -8.96 -11.98 -17.59
C ARG A 509 -9.07 -13.44 -18.02
N LEU A 510 -7.94 -14.14 -18.12
CA LEU A 510 -7.90 -15.56 -18.47
C LEU A 510 -8.63 -16.41 -17.40
N GLY A 511 -8.48 -16.07 -16.12
CA GLY A 511 -9.22 -16.73 -15.05
C GLY A 511 -10.74 -16.53 -15.14
N ARG A 512 -11.21 -15.37 -15.62
CA ARG A 512 -12.65 -15.14 -15.88
C ARG A 512 -13.13 -15.92 -17.10
N GLU A 513 -12.35 -15.96 -18.17
CA GLU A 513 -12.66 -16.77 -19.36
C GLU A 513 -12.78 -18.25 -19.01
N ALA A 514 -11.82 -18.79 -18.26
CA ALA A 514 -11.83 -20.19 -17.82
C ALA A 514 -13.09 -20.53 -17.00
N LYS A 515 -13.58 -19.61 -16.16
CA LYS A 515 -14.85 -19.79 -15.42
C LYS A 515 -16.05 -19.89 -16.36
N VAL A 516 -16.12 -19.06 -17.40
CA VAL A 516 -17.21 -19.11 -18.39
C VAL A 516 -17.15 -20.41 -19.18
N LEU A 517 -15.96 -20.81 -19.64
CA LEU A 517 -15.77 -22.09 -20.35
C LEU A 517 -16.16 -23.29 -19.50
N ALA A 518 -15.79 -23.30 -18.22
CA ALA A 518 -16.18 -24.36 -17.28
C ALA A 518 -17.70 -24.43 -17.09
N ALA A 519 -18.36 -23.28 -16.96
CA ALA A 519 -19.81 -23.21 -16.84
C ALA A 519 -20.51 -23.73 -18.12
N LEU A 520 -20.07 -23.30 -19.30
CA LEU A 520 -20.62 -23.78 -20.58
C LEU A 520 -20.42 -25.28 -20.76
N SER A 521 -19.23 -25.79 -20.42
CA SER A 521 -18.92 -27.22 -20.47
C SER A 521 -19.85 -28.02 -19.55
N SER A 522 -20.10 -27.53 -18.32
CA SER A 522 -21.00 -28.16 -17.37
C SER A 522 -22.46 -28.21 -17.85
N LEU A 523 -22.92 -27.17 -18.55
CA LEU A 523 -24.27 -27.12 -19.14
C LEU A 523 -24.40 -28.10 -20.31
N SER A 524 -23.36 -28.20 -21.16
CA SER A 524 -23.34 -29.12 -22.29
C SER A 524 -23.33 -30.60 -21.86
N ALA A 525 -22.74 -30.92 -20.70
CA ALA A 525 -22.72 -32.27 -20.14
C ALA A 525 -24.04 -32.67 -19.44
N GLY A 526 -24.93 -31.71 -19.15
CA GLY A 526 -26.19 -31.92 -18.44
C GLY A 526 -27.45 -31.91 -19.31
N ALA A 527 -27.35 -31.64 -20.61
CA ALA A 527 -28.49 -31.67 -21.52
C ALA A 527 -28.72 -33.10 -22.04
N PRO A 528 -29.85 -33.78 -21.72
CA PRO A 528 -30.21 -34.99 -22.43
C PRO A 528 -30.45 -34.63 -23.89
N VAL A 529 -29.74 -35.30 -24.79
CA VAL A 529 -30.04 -35.27 -26.22
C VAL A 529 -31.39 -35.97 -26.40
N THR A 530 -32.47 -35.20 -26.46
CA THR A 530 -33.74 -35.70 -27.00
C THR A 530 -33.65 -35.63 -28.53
N GLU A 531 -33.55 -36.79 -29.15
CA GLU A 531 -33.75 -37.00 -30.59
C GLU A 531 -35.14 -36.54 -31.07
#